data_AF-A0A2U2D6X6-F1
#
_entry.id   AF-A0A2U2D6X6-F1
#
_cell.length_a   1.000
_cell.length_b   1.000
_cell.length_c   1.000
_cell.angle_alpha   90.00
_cell.angle_beta   90.00
_cell.angle_gamma   90.00
#
_symmetry.space_group_name_H-M   'P 1'
#
loop_
_entity.id
_entity.type
_entity.pdbx_description
1 polymer ?
#
loop_
_entity_poly.entity_id
_entity_poly.type
_entity_poly.pdbx_seq_one_letter_code
_entity_poly.pdbx_strand_id
1 'polypeptide(L)' 'MENKIRAEESLKRIAALADTLEAEEGVCPVSRIELVTWIANQLSDLDVLIAAGQEPPPALRKLYAEWIRVA' A
#
# COMPACT_ATOMS: atom_id res chain seq x y z
N MET A 1 -13.10 -6.81 20.05
CA MET A 1 -13.86 -6.85 18.77
C MET A 1 -13.42 -5.71 17.86
N GLU A 2 -13.27 -4.49 18.36
CA GLU A 2 -12.77 -3.32 17.62
C GLU A 2 -11.41 -3.54 16.93
N ASN A 3 -10.44 -4.19 17.59
CA ASN A 3 -9.11 -4.43 16.98
C ASN A 3 -9.17 -5.29 15.70
N LYS A 4 -10.14 -6.21 15.59
CA LYS A 4 -10.30 -7.05 14.40
C LYS A 4 -10.87 -6.24 13.23
N ILE A 5 -11.87 -5.42 13.50
CA ILE A 5 -12.51 -4.54 12.50
C ILE A 5 -11.47 -3.55 11.94
N ARG A 6 -10.67 -2.94 12.82
CA ARG A 6 -9.59 -2.01 12.43
C ARG A 6 -8.53 -2.66 11.56
N ALA A 7 -8.16 -3.92 11.84
CA ALA A 7 -7.21 -4.68 11.04
C ALA A 7 -7.75 -5.02 9.63
N GLU A 8 -9.02 -5.43 9.53
CA GLU A 8 -9.66 -5.73 8.24
C GLU A 8 -9.80 -4.48 7.37
N GLU A 9 -10.16 -3.33 7.96
CA GLU A 9 -10.22 -2.05 7.25
C GLU A 9 -8.85 -1.59 6.76
N SER A 10 -7.82 -1.76 7.59
CA SER A 10 -6.44 -1.44 7.24
C SER A 10 -5.95 -2.26 6.06
N LEU A 11 -6.24 -3.57 6.05
CA LEU A 11 -5.86 -4.45 4.96
C LEU A 11 -6.57 -4.07 3.65
N LYS A 12 -7.86 -3.74 3.69
CA LYS A 12 -8.61 -3.26 2.52
C LYS A 12 -8.02 -1.97 1.95
N ARG A 13 -7.56 -1.05 2.81
CA ARG A 13 -6.90 0.19 2.38
C ARG A 13 -5.56 -0.09 1.71
N ILE A 14 -4.73 -0.95 2.29
CA ILE A 14 -3.45 -1.33 1.70
C ILE A 14 -3.65 -1.99 0.33
N ALA A 15 -4.67 -2.86 0.20
CA ALA A 15 -5.03 -3.45 -1.09
C ALA A 15 -5.47 -2.37 -2.10
N ALA A 16 -6.30 -1.41 -1.70
CA ALA A 16 -6.70 -0.33 -2.60
C ALA A 16 -5.50 0.52 -3.06
N LEU A 17 -4.56 0.82 -2.16
CA LEU A 17 -3.33 1.52 -2.52
C LEU A 17 -2.48 0.73 -3.52
N ALA A 18 -2.37 -0.58 -3.33
CA ALA A 18 -1.67 -1.45 -4.27
C ALA A 18 -2.30 -1.38 -5.67
N ASP A 19 -3.64 -1.42 -5.76
CA ASP A 19 -4.35 -1.30 -7.04
C ASP A 19 -4.10 0.06 -7.71
N THR A 20 -4.12 1.15 -6.93
CA THR A 20 -3.84 2.49 -7.47
C THR A 20 -2.40 2.63 -7.94
N LEU A 21 -1.43 2.14 -7.16
CA LEU A 21 -0.01 2.16 -7.54
C LEU A 21 0.23 1.37 -8.83
N GLU A 22 -0.36 0.19 -8.96
CA GLU A 22 -0.23 -0.64 -10.16
C GLU A 22 -0.88 0.01 -11.40
N ALA A 23 -2.00 0.70 -11.22
CA ALA A 23 -2.68 1.42 -12.29
C ALA A 23 -1.92 2.67 -12.77
N GLU A 24 -1.25 3.38 -11.86
CA GLU A 24 -0.55 4.64 -12.15
C GLU A 24 0.89 4.43 -12.62
N GLU A 25 1.65 3.55 -11.95
CA GLU A 25 3.10 3.42 -12.12
C GLU A 25 3.52 2.12 -12.83
N GLY A 26 2.62 1.14 -12.93
CA GLY A 26 2.83 -0.15 -13.58
C GLY A 26 2.68 -1.35 -12.65
N VAL A 27 2.37 -2.50 -13.24
CA VAL A 27 2.11 -3.77 -12.53
C VAL A 27 3.35 -4.23 -11.77
N CYS A 28 3.15 -4.65 -10.52
CA CYS A 28 4.22 -5.16 -9.68
C CYS A 28 4.67 -6.55 -10.18
N PRO A 29 5.99 -6.81 -10.37
CA PRO A 29 6.44 -8.11 -10.89
C PRO A 29 6.36 -9.24 -9.85
N VAL A 30 6.15 -8.90 -8.57
CA VAL A 30 6.10 -9.87 -7.47
C VAL A 30 4.66 -10.22 -7.08
N SER A 31 4.50 -11.17 -6.15
CA SER A 31 3.18 -11.58 -5.72
C SER A 31 2.43 -10.45 -5.02
N ARG A 32 1.09 -10.50 -5.08
CA ARG A 32 0.23 -9.53 -4.40
C ARG A 32 0.46 -9.49 -2.88
N ILE A 33 0.82 -10.63 -2.27
CA ILE A 33 1.14 -10.71 -0.85
C ILE A 33 2.41 -9.91 -0.54
N GLU A 34 3.44 -10.03 -1.38
CA GLU A 34 4.69 -9.28 -1.23
C GLU A 34 4.46 -7.78 -1.41
N LEU A 35 3.68 -7.37 -2.41
CA LEU A 35 3.28 -5.98 -2.61
C LEU A 35 2.56 -5.40 -1.38
N VAL A 36 1.52 -6.07 -0.90
CA VAL A 36 0.76 -5.64 0.29
C VAL A 36 1.66 -5.57 1.52
N THR A 37 2.57 -6.53 1.69
CA THR A 37 3.54 -6.54 2.80
C THR A 37 4.54 -5.38 2.68
N TRP A 38 5.04 -5.12 1.47
CA TRP A 38 5.95 -4.00 1.21
C TRP A 38 5.28 -2.66 1.52
N ILE A 39 4.03 -2.44 1.07
CA ILE A 39 3.27 -1.23 1.37
C ILE A 39 3.06 -1.08 2.88
N ALA A 40 2.68 -2.17 3.57
CA ALA A 40 2.52 -2.17 5.01
C ALA A 40 3.82 -1.77 5.73
N ASN A 41 4.98 -2.20 5.24
CA ASN A 41 6.28 -1.85 5.80
C ASN A 41 6.69 -0.39 5.53
N GLN A 42 6.30 0.18 4.39
CA GLN A 42 6.55 1.61 4.10
C GLN A 42 5.70 2.52 4.98
N LEU A 43 4.52 2.05 5.35
CA LEU A 43 3.53 2.80 6.11
C LEU A 43 3.66 2.37 7.58
N SER A 44 4.81 2.71 8.16
CA SER A 44 5.16 2.44 9.57
C SER A 44 4.15 3.00 10.58
N ASP A 45 3.23 3.85 10.14
CA ASP A 45 2.10 4.34 10.91
C ASP A 45 0.78 4.13 10.13
N LEU A 46 -0.01 3.17 10.61
CA LEU A 46 -1.35 2.85 10.10
C LEU A 46 -2.33 4.03 10.21
N ASP A 47 -2.09 5.00 11.09
CA ASP A 47 -2.96 6.16 11.24
C ASP A 47 -2.70 7.20 10.15
N VAL A 48 -1.48 7.25 9.59
CA VAL A 48 -1.18 8.03 8.37
C VAL A 48 -1.92 7.46 7.15
N LEU A 49 -2.07 6.13 7.10
CA LEU A 49 -2.86 5.39 6.11
C LEU A 49 -4.36 5.71 6.17
N ILE A 50 -4.89 5.83 7.39
CA ILE A 50 -6.29 6.19 7.60
C ILE A 50 -6.54 7.66 7.22
N ALA A 51 -5.57 8.54 7.51
CA ALA A 51 -5.64 9.97 7.23
C ALA A 51 -5.41 10.36 5.76
N ALA A 52 -4.59 9.62 5.01
CA ALA A 52 -4.28 9.88 3.60
C ALA A 52 -5.48 9.64 2.65
N GLY A 53 -6.59 9.10 3.15
CA GLY A 53 -7.77 8.82 2.35
C GLY A 53 -7.60 7.56 1.50
N GLN A 54 -7.87 7.66 0.19
CA GLN A 54 -7.77 6.54 -0.76
C GLN A 54 -6.58 6.65 -1.71
N GLU A 55 -5.89 7.80 -1.76
CA GLU A 55 -4.77 7.98 -2.68
C GLU A 55 -3.42 7.66 -2.04
N PRO A 56 -2.49 7.02 -2.77
CA PRO A 56 -1.12 6.81 -2.30
C PRO A 56 -0.43 8.16 -2.01
N PRO A 57 0.21 8.31 -0.85
CA PRO A 57 1.06 9.47 -0.59
C PRO A 57 2.12 9.62 -1.70
N PRO A 58 2.48 10.85 -2.14
CA PRO A 58 3.46 11.04 -3.20
C PRO A 58 4.81 10.34 -2.94
N ALA A 59 5.24 10.28 -1.67
CA ALA A 59 6.43 9.54 -1.27
C ALA A 59 6.31 8.03 -1.53
N LEU A 60 5.13 7.45 -1.28
CA LEU A 60 4.87 6.03 -1.54
C LEU A 60 4.89 5.72 -3.04
N ARG A 61 4.30 6.59 -3.87
CA ARG A 61 4.35 6.46 -5.34
C ARG A 61 5.79 6.40 -5.84
N LYS A 62 6.63 7.34 -5.40
CA LYS A 62 8.05 7.38 -5.78
C LYS A 62 8.79 6.11 -5.34
N LEU A 63 8.62 5.69 -4.09
CA LEU A 63 9.25 4.47 -3.57
C LEU A 63 8.81 3.23 -4.35
N TYR A 64 7.53 3.17 -4.72
CA TYR A 64 6.97 2.06 -5.49
C TYR A 64 7.58 2.01 -6.90
N ALA A 65 7.58 3.13 -7.62
CA ALA A 65 8.14 3.24 -8.96
C ALA A 65 9.65 2.90 -9.02
N GLU A 66 10.40 3.21 -7.96
CA GLU A 66 11.80 2.81 -7.82
C GLU A 66 11.93 1.32 -7.52
N TRP A 67 11.09 0.79 -6.63
CA TRP A 67 11.13 -0.62 -6.22
C TRP A 67 10.79 -1.58 -7.37
N ILE A 68 9.73 -1.33 -8.14
CA ILE A 68 9.30 -2.24 -9.22
C ILE A 68 10.30 -2.34 -10.39
N ARG A 69 11.27 -1.43 -10.48
CA ARG A 69 12.34 -1.48 -11.49
C ARG A 69 13.45 -2.47 -11.15
N VAL A 70 13.57 -2.84 -9.88
CA VAL A 70 14.63 -3.72 -9.35
C VAL A 70 14.08 -4.99 -8.71
N ALA A 71 12.76 -5.10 -8.58
CA ALA A 71 12.05 -6.25 -8.03
C ALA A 71 11.94 -7.41 -9.04
#